data_AF-A0A378USD9-F1
#
_entry.id   AF-A0A378USD9-F1
#
_cell.length_a   1.000
_cell.length_b   1.000
_cell.length_c   1.000
_cell.angle_alpha   90.00
_cell.angle_beta   90.00
_cell.angle_gamma   90.00
#
_symmetry.space_group_name_H-M   'P 1'
#
loop_
_entity.id
_entity.type
_entity.pdbx_description
1 polymer ?
#
loop_
_entity_poly.entity_id
_entity_poly.type
_entity_poly.pdbx_seq_one_letter_code
_entity_poly.pdbx_strand_id
1 'polypeptide(L)'
;MNDPYTLSPDRGAEPELGAQPDVRWRRGGEIAPELAGYWTGAFAMAAPNTRIVRRSNALLDYAYGRRFEYAEQMSLGRSPAAPLAAAAVTGANAFTLGVGGRYFNRLPSGLVSKLAPKPGTGPSERARERGHYRVETYTTTTSGARYMTTMAQQGDPGYKSTAVLLGECGLALATDRDALSERRGVLTPVAAMGDVLLTRLPAAGVTLQTTALS
;
A
#
# COMPACT_ATOMS: atom_id res chain seq x y z
N MET A 1 -10.59 2.90 12.85
CA MET A 1 -9.73 2.06 11.98
C MET A 1 -10.33 0.71 11.65
N ASN A 2 -11.14 0.05 12.48
CA ASN A 2 -11.64 -1.30 12.18
C ASN A 2 -12.57 -1.38 10.95
N ASP A 3 -13.23 -0.29 10.59
CA ASP A 3 -14.04 -0.22 9.38
C ASP A 3 -13.14 -0.07 8.13
N PRO A 4 -13.21 -0.99 7.15
CA PRO A 4 -12.40 -0.90 5.92
C PRO A 4 -12.71 0.34 5.08
N TYR A 5 -13.87 0.98 5.27
CA TYR A 5 -14.30 2.16 4.54
C TYR A 5 -14.23 3.45 5.36
N THR A 6 -13.44 3.46 6.45
CA THR A 6 -13.27 4.65 7.33
C THR A 6 -12.89 5.93 6.55
N LEU A 7 -12.19 5.81 5.42
CA LEU A 7 -11.77 6.95 4.59
C LEU A 7 -12.67 7.19 3.36
N SER A 8 -13.82 6.52 3.25
CA SER A 8 -14.76 6.75 2.17
C SER A 8 -15.38 8.17 2.27
N PRO A 9 -15.62 8.87 1.14
CA PRO A 9 -16.36 10.13 1.16
C PRO A 9 -17.84 9.95 1.55
N ASP A 10 -18.43 8.79 1.29
CA ASP A 10 -19.81 8.46 1.66
C ASP A 10 -19.87 7.01 2.15
N ARG A 11 -19.82 6.84 3.47
CA ARG A 11 -19.87 5.51 4.09
C ARG A 11 -21.20 4.78 3.84
N GLY A 12 -22.31 5.49 3.60
CA GLY A 12 -23.62 4.90 3.36
C GLY A 12 -23.77 4.30 1.95
N ALA A 13 -22.98 4.78 0.99
CA ALA A 13 -22.93 4.25 -0.37
C ALA A 13 -21.99 3.05 -0.54
N GLU A 14 -21.18 2.74 0.48
CA GLU A 14 -20.20 1.65 0.46
C GLU A 14 -20.84 0.26 0.65
N PRO A 15 -20.28 -0.79 0.03
CA PRO A 15 -20.83 -2.14 0.09
C PRO A 15 -20.45 -2.85 1.41
N GLU A 16 -21.40 -3.62 1.94
CA GLU A 16 -21.17 -4.47 3.11
C GLU A 16 -20.66 -5.85 2.71
N LEU A 17 -19.38 -5.92 2.30
CA LEU A 17 -18.71 -7.16 1.88
C LEU A 17 -18.27 -8.07 3.06
N GLY A 18 -18.56 -7.66 4.29
CA GLY A 18 -18.11 -8.35 5.49
C GLY A 18 -16.67 -8.01 5.90
N ALA A 19 -16.06 -8.89 6.70
CA ALA A 19 -14.77 -8.63 7.32
C ALA A 19 -13.63 -8.61 6.29
N GLN A 20 -12.92 -7.47 6.22
CA GLN A 20 -11.73 -7.31 5.39
C GLN A 20 -10.49 -7.04 6.26
N PRO A 21 -9.97 -8.03 7.01
CA PRO A 21 -8.85 -7.81 7.92
C PRO A 21 -7.57 -7.43 7.17
N ASP A 22 -6.85 -6.41 7.66
CA ASP A 22 -5.55 -5.99 7.12
C ASP A 22 -4.41 -6.88 7.63
N VAL A 23 -4.60 -7.52 8.79
CA VAL A 23 -3.66 -8.47 9.38
C VAL A 23 -4.07 -9.87 8.98
N ARG A 24 -3.44 -10.40 7.93
CA ARG A 24 -3.65 -11.77 7.46
C ARG A 24 -2.33 -12.52 7.40
N TRP A 25 -2.35 -13.75 7.88
CA TRP A 25 -1.34 -14.75 7.57
C TRP A 25 -1.88 -15.63 6.44
N ARG A 26 -1.18 -15.68 5.31
CA ARG A 26 -1.56 -16.50 4.15
C ARG A 26 -0.34 -17.15 3.52
N ARG A 27 -0.58 -18.23 2.78
CA ARG A 27 0.40 -18.74 1.82
C ARG A 27 0.28 -17.92 0.54
N GLY A 28 1.38 -17.71 -0.17
CA GLY A 28 1.39 -17.00 -1.43
C GLY A 28 0.43 -17.61 -2.46
N GLY A 29 0.35 -18.95 -2.52
CA GLY A 29 -0.58 -19.66 -3.41
C GLY A 29 -2.07 -19.37 -3.17
N GLU A 30 -2.45 -18.89 -1.98
CA GLU A 30 -3.82 -18.44 -1.67
C GLU A 30 -4.11 -17.03 -2.20
N ILE A 31 -3.08 -16.28 -2.59
CA ILE A 31 -3.18 -14.96 -3.22
C ILE A 31 -3.20 -15.14 -4.74
N ALA A 32 -2.23 -15.89 -5.27
CA ALA A 32 -2.10 -16.15 -6.68
C ALA A 32 -1.30 -17.46 -6.93
N PRO A 33 -1.67 -18.28 -7.93
CA PRO A 33 -0.90 -19.45 -8.37
C PRO A 33 0.60 -19.21 -8.56
N GLU A 34 1.01 -18.06 -9.08
CA GLU A 34 2.41 -17.69 -9.36
C GLU A 34 3.24 -17.54 -8.07
N LEU A 35 2.56 -17.37 -6.93
CA LEU A 35 3.17 -17.27 -5.61
C LEU A 35 3.18 -18.62 -4.86
N ALA A 36 2.95 -19.74 -5.55
CA ALA A 36 3.04 -21.07 -4.95
C ALA A 36 4.41 -21.30 -4.27
N GLY A 37 4.37 -21.71 -3.01
CA GLY A 37 5.56 -21.94 -2.17
C GLY A 37 6.13 -20.70 -1.48
N TYR A 38 5.60 -19.50 -1.74
CA TYR A 38 5.92 -18.31 -0.96
C TYR A 38 5.11 -18.28 0.34
N TRP A 39 5.71 -17.70 1.37
CA TRP A 39 5.02 -17.32 2.62
C TRP A 39 4.91 -15.81 2.71
N THR A 40 3.73 -15.35 3.11
CA THR A 40 3.44 -13.93 3.26
C THR A 40 2.98 -13.61 4.68
N GLY A 41 3.32 -12.41 5.13
CA GLY A 41 2.94 -11.88 6.43
C GLY A 41 2.19 -10.57 6.29
N ALA A 42 1.50 -10.18 7.37
CA ALA A 42 0.78 -8.91 7.40
C ALA A 42 1.74 -7.74 7.16
N PHE A 43 1.46 -6.90 6.17
CA PHE A 43 2.24 -5.70 5.89
C PHE A 43 1.78 -4.57 6.82
N ALA A 44 2.72 -3.91 7.51
CA ALA A 44 2.39 -2.92 8.53
C ALA A 44 1.58 -1.73 7.99
N MET A 45 1.83 -1.32 6.74
CA MET A 45 1.13 -0.21 6.09
C MET A 45 -0.18 -0.62 5.40
N ALA A 46 -0.56 -1.91 5.44
CA ALA A 46 -1.80 -2.37 4.82
C ALA A 46 -3.02 -1.62 5.40
N ALA A 47 -3.04 -1.34 6.70
CA ALA A 47 -4.16 -0.64 7.33
C ALA A 47 -4.43 0.76 6.72
N PRO A 48 -3.49 1.72 6.69
CA PRO A 48 -3.74 2.98 6.00
C PRO A 48 -3.94 2.80 4.49
N ASN A 49 -3.13 1.96 3.83
CA ASN A 49 -3.13 1.85 2.37
C ASN A 49 -4.46 1.30 1.83
N THR A 50 -4.99 0.23 2.41
CA THR A 50 -6.23 -0.38 1.88
C THR A 50 -7.41 0.58 1.96
N ARG A 51 -7.45 1.48 2.95
CA ARG A 51 -8.46 2.55 3.06
C ARG A 51 -8.26 3.64 2.01
N ILE A 52 -7.01 3.99 1.69
CA ILE A 52 -6.69 4.94 0.61
C ILE A 52 -7.08 4.37 -0.75
N VAL A 53 -6.84 3.08 -1.01
CA VAL A 53 -7.24 2.41 -2.26
C VAL A 53 -8.78 2.37 -2.37
N ARG A 54 -9.49 1.99 -1.31
CA ARG A 54 -10.97 2.02 -1.31
C ARG A 54 -11.53 3.44 -1.47
N ARG A 55 -10.94 4.45 -0.81
CA ARG A 55 -11.28 5.86 -1.03
C ARG A 55 -11.09 6.26 -2.48
N SER A 56 -10.03 5.80 -3.14
CA SER A 56 -9.79 6.07 -4.56
C SER A 56 -10.91 5.47 -5.42
N ASN A 57 -11.33 4.23 -5.14
CA ASN A 57 -12.46 3.61 -5.83
C ASN A 57 -13.75 4.43 -5.67
N ALA A 58 -14.06 4.88 -4.46
CA ALA A 58 -15.24 5.70 -4.18
C ALA A 58 -15.20 7.07 -4.87
N LEU A 59 -14.03 7.74 -4.86
CA LEU A 59 -13.84 9.03 -5.56
C LEU A 59 -13.92 8.91 -7.09
N LEU A 60 -13.67 7.71 -7.62
CA LEU A 60 -13.75 7.36 -9.04
C LEU A 60 -15.08 6.67 -9.39
N ASP A 61 -16.15 6.94 -8.63
CA ASP A 61 -17.49 6.43 -8.91
C ASP A 61 -17.56 4.90 -9.02
N TYR A 62 -16.77 4.21 -8.18
CA TYR A 62 -16.63 2.75 -8.13
C TYR A 62 -16.08 2.12 -9.41
N ALA A 63 -15.13 2.77 -10.08
CA ALA A 63 -14.47 2.29 -11.31
C ALA A 63 -13.84 0.89 -11.20
N TYR A 64 -13.40 0.45 -10.01
CA TYR A 64 -12.86 -0.91 -9.79
C TYR A 64 -13.96 -1.94 -9.49
N GLY A 65 -15.21 -1.50 -9.44
CA GLY A 65 -16.39 -2.29 -9.11
C GLY A 65 -16.85 -2.12 -7.65
N ARG A 66 -18.16 -2.30 -7.43
CA ARG A 66 -18.79 -2.25 -6.09
C ARG A 66 -18.51 -3.47 -5.22
N ARG A 67 -17.88 -4.50 -5.76
CA ARG A 67 -17.44 -5.68 -5.00
C ARG A 67 -15.91 -5.77 -4.93
N PHE A 68 -15.23 -4.66 -5.20
CA PHE A 68 -13.78 -4.60 -5.18
C PHE A 68 -13.24 -4.88 -3.78
N GLU A 69 -12.35 -5.86 -3.69
CA GLU A 69 -11.61 -6.20 -2.48
C GLU A 69 -10.12 -5.97 -2.71
N TYR A 70 -9.44 -5.44 -1.70
CA TYR A 70 -8.01 -5.16 -1.75
C TYR A 70 -7.34 -5.50 -0.42
N ALA A 71 -6.15 -6.10 -0.51
CA ALA A 71 -5.33 -6.46 0.64
C ALA A 71 -3.85 -6.34 0.27
N GLU A 72 -3.02 -6.00 1.25
CA GLU A 72 -1.57 -5.93 1.09
C GLU A 72 -0.88 -6.89 2.05
N GLN A 73 0.16 -7.55 1.56
CA GLN A 73 0.97 -8.48 2.33
C GLN A 73 2.43 -8.33 1.92
N MET A 74 3.34 -8.65 2.85
CA MET A 74 4.77 -8.70 2.54
C MET A 74 5.20 -10.14 2.31
N SER A 75 6.08 -10.36 1.33
CA SER A 75 6.69 -11.67 1.08
C SER A 75 7.85 -11.91 2.05
N LEU A 76 7.88 -13.10 2.65
CA LEU A 76 8.99 -13.60 3.49
C LEU A 76 9.80 -14.67 2.74
N GLY A 77 9.56 -14.82 1.44
CA GLY A 77 10.25 -15.77 0.58
C GLY A 77 9.73 -17.21 0.72
N ARG A 78 10.58 -18.15 0.29
CA ARG A 78 10.26 -19.59 0.12
C ARG A 78 11.11 -20.51 0.99
N SER A 79 11.94 -19.95 1.87
CA SER A 79 12.87 -20.74 2.68
C SER A 79 12.12 -21.61 3.69
N PRO A 80 12.73 -22.70 4.20
CA PRO A 80 12.12 -23.51 5.27
C PRO A 80 11.77 -22.71 6.53
N ALA A 81 12.45 -21.59 6.77
CA ALA A 81 12.18 -20.67 7.89
C ALA A 81 11.08 -19.63 7.59
N ALA A 82 10.68 -19.46 6.32
CA ALA A 82 9.69 -18.48 5.90
C ALA A 82 8.30 -18.60 6.59
N PRO A 83 7.76 -19.81 6.87
CA PRO A 83 6.51 -19.93 7.61
C PRO A 83 6.60 -19.32 9.01
N LEU A 84 7.69 -19.60 9.73
CA LEU A 84 7.91 -19.10 11.08
C LEU A 84 8.13 -17.58 11.08
N ALA A 85 8.92 -17.08 10.12
CA ALA A 85 9.12 -15.64 9.94
C ALA A 85 7.80 -14.91 9.63
N ALA A 86 6.97 -15.46 8.73
CA ALA A 86 5.67 -14.91 8.37
C ALA A 86 4.72 -14.87 9.57
N ALA A 87 4.69 -15.94 10.37
CA ALA A 87 3.89 -15.99 11.59
C ALA A 87 4.37 -14.95 12.63
N ALA A 88 5.68 -14.85 12.85
CA ALA A 88 6.28 -13.90 13.79
C ALA A 88 5.99 -12.44 13.41
N VAL A 89 6.22 -12.07 12.15
CA VAL A 89 5.94 -10.72 11.63
C VAL A 89 4.45 -10.40 11.71
N THR A 90 3.60 -11.36 11.34
CA THR A 90 2.14 -11.17 11.44
C THR A 90 1.71 -10.97 12.88
N GLY A 91 2.22 -11.77 13.82
CA GLY A 91 1.94 -11.63 15.25
C GLY A 91 2.40 -10.28 15.81
N ALA A 92 3.60 -9.82 15.45
CA ALA A 92 4.12 -8.52 15.86
C ALA A 92 3.24 -7.36 15.33
N ASN A 93 2.82 -7.42 14.06
CA ASN A 93 1.96 -6.41 13.46
C ASN A 93 0.53 -6.46 14.02
N ALA A 94 0.00 -7.66 14.30
CA ALA A 94 -1.29 -7.84 14.98
C ALA A 94 -1.29 -7.19 16.36
N PHE A 95 -0.23 -7.42 17.14
CA PHE A 95 -0.05 -6.81 18.45
C PHE A 95 0.06 -5.29 18.35
N THR A 96 0.85 -4.78 17.41
CA THR A 96 1.07 -3.34 17.23
C THR A 96 -0.22 -2.63 16.81
N LEU A 97 -0.96 -3.16 15.83
CA LEU A 97 -2.21 -2.56 15.36
C LEU A 97 -3.36 -2.73 16.37
N GLY A 98 -3.43 -3.86 17.08
CA GLY A 98 -4.50 -4.17 18.02
C GLY A 98 -4.29 -3.53 19.40
N VAL A 99 -3.18 -3.89 20.06
CA VAL A 99 -2.86 -3.43 21.43
C VAL A 99 -2.09 -2.12 21.38
N GLY A 100 -1.04 -2.05 20.56
CA GLY A 100 -0.19 -0.86 20.42
C GLY A 100 -1.02 0.38 20.08
N GLY A 101 -1.84 0.36 19.02
CA GLY A 101 -2.66 1.49 18.61
C GLY A 101 -3.75 1.90 19.61
N ARG A 102 -4.29 0.96 20.38
CA ARG A 102 -5.38 1.22 21.35
C ARG A 102 -4.88 1.79 22.67
N TYR A 103 -3.65 1.44 23.06
CA TYR A 103 -3.01 1.91 24.29
C TYR A 103 -1.86 2.88 24.04
N PHE A 104 -1.58 3.25 22.79
CA PHE A 104 -0.50 4.18 22.43
C PHE A 104 -0.62 5.51 23.19
N ASN A 105 -1.83 6.06 23.26
CA ASN A 105 -2.14 7.30 23.98
C ASN A 105 -2.00 7.17 25.51
N ARG A 106 -1.77 5.96 26.04
CA ARG A 106 -1.51 5.69 27.46
C ARG A 106 -0.06 5.37 27.75
N LEU A 107 0.80 5.27 26.73
CA LEU A 107 2.23 5.13 26.94
C LEU A 107 2.83 6.47 27.40
N PRO A 108 3.70 6.49 28.43
CA PRO A 108 4.40 7.70 28.82
C PRO A 108 5.19 8.24 27.64
N SER A 109 4.93 9.50 27.25
CA SER A 109 5.54 10.14 26.08
C SER A 109 7.08 10.06 26.08
N GLY A 110 7.70 10.13 27.26
CA GLY A 110 9.15 10.02 27.44
C GLY A 110 9.76 8.62 27.21
N LEU A 111 8.96 7.57 27.17
CA LEU A 111 9.40 6.19 26.85
C LEU A 111 9.36 5.96 25.34
N VAL A 112 8.31 6.46 24.67
CA VAL A 112 8.17 6.41 23.21
C VAL A 112 9.28 7.22 22.53
N SER A 113 9.60 8.41 23.04
CA SER A 113 10.64 9.27 22.47
C SER A 113 12.08 8.74 22.63
N LYS A 114 12.32 7.81 23.55
CA LYS A 114 13.64 7.17 23.76
C LYS A 114 13.87 5.96 22.85
N LEU A 115 12.79 5.29 22.43
CA LEU A 115 12.83 4.11 21.57
C LEU A 115 12.68 4.46 20.09
N ALA A 116 11.99 5.56 19.77
CA ALA A 116 11.90 6.06 18.40
C ALA A 116 13.25 6.63 17.93
N PRO A 117 13.61 6.46 16.64
CA PRO A 117 14.73 7.18 16.05
C PRO A 117 14.57 8.68 16.29
N LYS A 118 15.66 9.36 16.65
CA LYS A 118 15.62 10.81 16.86
C LYS A 118 15.21 11.49 15.55
N PRO A 119 14.36 12.53 15.57
CA PRO A 119 14.08 13.31 14.38
C PRO A 119 15.39 13.72 13.68
N GLY A 120 15.47 13.47 12.37
CA GLY A 120 16.68 13.74 11.57
C GLY A 120 17.69 12.58 11.47
N THR A 121 17.55 11.49 12.22
CA THR A 121 18.41 10.30 12.08
C THR A 121 17.88 9.32 11.03
N GLY A 122 17.60 9.85 9.83
CA GLY A 122 17.21 9.02 8.69
C GLY A 122 18.31 8.00 8.32
N PRO A 123 17.98 7.00 7.48
CA PRO A 123 18.97 6.06 6.98
C PRO A 123 20.12 6.80 6.30
N SER A 124 21.34 6.26 6.41
CA SER A 124 22.52 6.83 5.75
C SER A 124 22.30 6.94 4.24
N GLU A 125 23.01 7.85 3.58
CA GLU A 125 22.94 8.02 2.12
C GLU A 125 23.14 6.70 1.38
N ARG A 126 24.16 5.91 1.76
CA ARG A 126 24.39 4.58 1.19
C ARG A 126 23.23 3.61 1.40
N ALA A 127 22.57 3.66 2.56
CA ALA A 127 21.38 2.83 2.80
C ALA A 127 20.20 3.30 1.93
N ARG A 128 20.05 4.61 1.75
CA ARG A 128 19.03 5.21 0.88
C ARG A 128 19.24 4.87 -0.59
N GLU A 129 20.48 4.84 -1.05
CA GLU A 129 20.82 4.55 -2.45
C GLU A 129 20.71 3.08 -2.82
N ARG A 130 21.08 2.18 -1.90
CA ARG A 130 20.99 0.72 -2.13
C ARG A 130 19.60 0.14 -1.83
N GLY A 131 18.75 0.89 -1.14
CA GLY A 131 17.37 0.50 -0.91
C GLY A 131 16.61 0.41 -2.22
N HIS A 132 15.56 -0.39 -2.24
CA HIS A 132 14.61 -0.46 -3.35
C HIS A 132 13.27 -0.93 -2.82
N TYR A 133 12.23 -0.80 -3.64
CA TYR A 133 10.98 -1.49 -3.40
C TYR A 133 10.49 -2.17 -4.67
N ARG A 134 9.70 -3.22 -4.46
CA ARG A 134 8.93 -3.91 -5.49
C ARG A 134 7.58 -4.30 -4.90
N VAL A 135 6.52 -3.86 -5.54
CA VAL A 135 5.14 -4.20 -5.23
C VAL A 135 4.56 -4.93 -6.42
N GLU A 136 4.04 -6.14 -6.19
CA GLU A 136 3.33 -6.92 -7.19
C GLU A 136 1.85 -7.00 -6.77
N THR A 137 0.98 -6.47 -7.62
CA THR A 137 -0.48 -6.52 -7.42
C THR A 137 -1.04 -7.59 -8.34
N TYR A 138 -1.59 -8.64 -7.73
CA TYR A 138 -2.28 -9.72 -8.42
C TYR A 138 -3.78 -9.46 -8.38
N THR A 139 -4.44 -9.50 -9.54
CA THR A 139 -5.86 -9.21 -9.67
C THR A 139 -6.56 -10.28 -10.49
N THR A 140 -7.82 -10.56 -10.12
CA THR A 140 -8.76 -11.34 -10.94
C THR A 140 -10.00 -10.48 -11.17
N THR A 141 -10.34 -10.27 -12.43
CA THR A 141 -11.51 -9.48 -12.84
C THR A 141 -12.79 -10.29 -12.69
N THR A 142 -13.96 -9.65 -12.84
CA THR A 142 -15.26 -10.34 -12.79
C THR A 142 -15.49 -11.30 -13.94
N SER A 143 -14.76 -11.17 -15.06
CA SER A 143 -14.78 -12.14 -16.16
C SER A 143 -13.85 -13.34 -15.92
N GLY A 144 -13.04 -13.32 -14.87
CA GLY A 144 -12.04 -14.34 -14.57
C GLY A 144 -10.65 -14.04 -15.14
N ALA A 145 -10.48 -13.00 -15.96
CA ALA A 145 -9.16 -12.62 -16.48
C ALA A 145 -8.21 -12.20 -15.34
N ARG A 146 -6.94 -12.62 -15.43
CA ARG A 146 -5.93 -12.43 -14.38
C ARG A 146 -4.80 -11.53 -14.86
N TYR A 147 -4.40 -10.61 -13.98
CA TYR A 147 -3.33 -9.65 -14.26
C TYR A 147 -2.36 -9.55 -13.09
N MET A 148 -1.10 -9.26 -13.41
CA MET A 148 -0.08 -8.83 -12.45
C MET A 148 0.40 -7.45 -12.84
N THR A 149 0.37 -6.50 -11.90
CA THR A 149 1.02 -5.20 -12.05
C THR A 149 2.21 -5.10 -11.11
N THR A 150 3.38 -4.78 -11.66
CA THR A 150 4.60 -4.49 -10.92
C THR A 150 4.81 -2.98 -10.83
N MET A 151 4.98 -2.49 -9.60
CA MET A 151 5.52 -1.16 -9.32
C MET A 151 6.85 -1.30 -8.59
N ALA A 152 7.92 -0.70 -9.10
CA ALA A 152 9.26 -0.81 -8.49
C ALA A 152 10.09 0.45 -8.70
N GLN A 153 11.03 0.72 -7.78
CA GLN A 153 11.99 1.82 -7.93
C GLN A 153 13.24 1.54 -7.11
N GLN A 154 14.38 2.06 -7.59
CA GLN A 154 15.59 2.18 -6.78
C GLN A 154 15.49 3.36 -5.82
N GLY A 155 16.02 3.19 -4.63
CA GLY A 155 15.90 4.12 -3.52
C GLY A 155 15.03 3.57 -2.39
N ASP A 156 15.50 3.75 -1.16
CA ASP A 156 14.79 3.36 0.06
C ASP A 156 13.33 3.87 0.08
N PRO A 157 12.34 2.96 0.31
CA PRO A 157 10.91 3.27 0.30
C PRO A 157 10.41 4.11 1.47
N GLY A 158 11.25 4.41 2.46
CA GLY A 158 10.91 5.33 3.54
C GLY A 158 11.33 6.77 3.28
N TYR A 159 12.28 7.00 2.37
CA TYR A 159 12.89 8.32 2.14
C TYR A 159 13.08 8.64 0.66
N LYS A 160 14.00 7.95 -0.03
CA LYS A 160 14.45 8.38 -1.35
C LYS A 160 13.35 8.23 -2.40
N SER A 161 12.75 7.05 -2.51
CA SER A 161 11.69 6.83 -3.49
C SER A 161 10.40 7.57 -3.12
N THR A 162 10.02 7.63 -1.84
CA THR A 162 8.88 8.43 -1.39
C THR A 162 9.01 9.90 -1.75
N ALA A 163 10.21 10.47 -1.59
CA ALA A 163 10.47 11.86 -1.99
C ALA A 163 10.29 12.08 -3.49
N VAL A 164 10.68 11.11 -4.32
CA VAL A 164 10.42 11.16 -5.77
C VAL A 164 8.93 11.09 -6.06
N LEU A 165 8.20 10.12 -5.50
CA LEU A 165 6.75 9.99 -5.70
C LEU A 165 6.00 11.27 -5.29
N LEU A 166 6.36 11.85 -4.14
CA LEU A 166 5.77 13.11 -3.65
C LEU A 166 6.16 14.31 -4.53
N GLY A 167 7.42 14.37 -4.97
CA GLY A 167 7.91 15.40 -5.88
C GLY A 167 7.16 15.40 -7.21
N GLU A 168 6.95 14.22 -7.80
CA GLU A 168 6.17 14.08 -9.04
C GLU A 168 4.70 14.46 -8.87
N CYS A 169 4.10 14.20 -7.71
CA CYS A 169 2.77 14.71 -7.39
C CYS A 169 2.76 16.25 -7.34
N GLY A 170 3.77 16.86 -6.72
CA GLY A 170 3.90 18.32 -6.65
C GLY A 170 4.09 18.96 -8.02
N LEU A 171 4.92 18.34 -8.87
CA LEU A 171 5.13 18.79 -10.25
C LEU A 171 3.86 18.65 -11.08
N ALA A 172 3.15 17.51 -11.01
CA ALA A 172 1.87 17.33 -11.70
C ALA A 172 0.86 18.42 -11.33
N LEU A 173 0.73 18.74 -10.04
CA LEU A 173 -0.16 19.82 -9.57
C LEU A 173 0.27 21.21 -10.05
N ALA A 174 1.57 21.44 -10.26
CA ALA A 174 2.10 22.73 -10.67
C ALA A 174 2.05 22.93 -12.19
N THR A 175 2.39 21.90 -12.98
CA THR A 175 2.69 22.00 -14.41
C THR A 175 1.66 21.37 -15.32
N ASP A 176 0.85 20.42 -14.84
CA ASP A 176 -0.04 19.61 -15.69
C ASP A 176 -1.53 19.91 -15.44
N ARG A 177 -1.84 21.14 -14.99
CA ARG A 177 -3.16 21.55 -14.47
C ARG A 177 -4.33 21.23 -15.39
N ASP A 178 -4.17 21.44 -16.70
CA ASP A 178 -5.22 21.23 -17.71
C ASP A 178 -5.54 19.74 -17.94
N ALA A 179 -4.68 18.84 -17.47
CA ALA A 179 -4.84 17.39 -17.57
C ALA A 179 -5.28 16.74 -16.23
N LEU A 180 -5.45 17.53 -15.17
CA LEU A 180 -5.88 17.04 -13.86
C LEU A 180 -7.40 16.89 -13.79
N SER A 181 -7.87 16.12 -12.82
CA SER A 181 -9.31 16.02 -12.57
C SER A 181 -9.90 17.37 -12.10
N GLU A 182 -11.15 17.66 -12.48
CA GLU A 182 -11.91 18.79 -11.92
C GLU A 182 -12.38 18.59 -10.48
N ARG A 183 -12.04 17.46 -9.85
CA ARG A 183 -12.41 17.18 -8.46
C ARG A 183 -11.72 18.18 -7.52
N ARG A 184 -12.34 18.44 -6.36
CA ARG A 184 -11.84 19.38 -5.34
C ARG A 184 -11.89 18.73 -3.96
N GLY A 185 -11.12 19.28 -3.02
CA GLY A 185 -11.04 18.81 -1.63
C GLY A 185 -9.83 17.91 -1.36
N VAL A 186 -9.94 17.02 -0.37
CA VAL A 186 -8.86 16.10 0.02
C VAL A 186 -8.94 14.85 -0.86
N LEU A 187 -8.12 14.79 -1.90
CA LEU A 187 -8.14 13.73 -2.92
C LEU A 187 -7.00 12.72 -2.73
N THR A 188 -7.14 11.55 -3.36
CA THR A 188 -6.02 10.62 -3.52
C THR A 188 -5.24 10.95 -4.80
N PRO A 189 -3.96 10.54 -4.91
CA PRO A 189 -3.17 10.84 -6.11
C PRO A 189 -3.83 10.35 -7.40
N VAL A 190 -4.43 9.15 -7.37
CA VAL A 190 -5.13 8.59 -8.54
C VAL A 190 -6.39 9.41 -8.87
N ALA A 191 -7.17 9.82 -7.87
CA ALA A 191 -8.39 10.60 -8.11
C ALA A 191 -8.10 12.02 -8.62
N ALA A 192 -6.98 12.62 -8.22
CA ALA A 192 -6.60 13.98 -8.60
C ALA A 192 -5.80 14.05 -9.91
N MET A 193 -4.83 13.16 -10.09
CA MET A 193 -3.80 13.23 -11.13
C MET A 193 -3.85 12.07 -12.12
N GLY A 194 -4.37 10.89 -11.73
CA GLY A 194 -4.61 9.75 -12.63
C GLY A 194 -3.47 9.46 -13.60
N ASP A 195 -3.78 9.52 -14.90
CA ASP A 195 -2.88 9.18 -16.01
C ASP A 195 -1.65 10.11 -16.11
N VAL A 196 -1.73 11.33 -15.57
CA VAL A 196 -0.56 12.21 -15.47
C VAL A 196 0.56 11.51 -14.70
N LEU A 197 0.23 10.84 -13.58
CA LEU A 197 1.24 10.08 -12.83
C LEU A 197 1.70 8.81 -13.56
N LEU A 198 0.83 8.17 -14.35
CA LEU A 198 1.24 7.03 -15.19
C LEU A 198 2.30 7.43 -16.23
N THR A 199 2.30 8.69 -16.66
CA THR A 199 3.30 9.24 -17.59
C THR A 199 4.55 9.70 -16.87
N ARG A 200 4.40 10.42 -15.75
CA ARG A 200 5.53 11.05 -15.04
C ARG A 200 6.39 10.06 -14.27
N LEU A 201 5.78 9.10 -13.58
CA LEU A 201 6.51 8.19 -12.70
C LEU A 201 7.56 7.34 -13.45
N PRO A 202 7.29 6.79 -14.65
CA PRO A 202 8.32 6.14 -15.45
C PRO A 202 9.50 7.03 -15.80
N ALA A 203 9.26 8.30 -16.15
CA ALA A 203 10.33 9.26 -16.42
C ALA A 203 11.18 9.55 -15.17
N ALA A 204 10.61 9.41 -13.98
CA ALA A 204 11.30 9.53 -12.68
C ALA A 204 11.92 8.19 -12.18
N GLY A 205 12.00 7.18 -13.06
CA GLY A 205 12.65 5.90 -12.77
C GLY A 205 11.77 4.88 -12.03
N VAL A 206 10.47 5.11 -11.94
CA VAL A 206 9.52 4.13 -11.39
C VAL A 206 9.10 3.15 -12.50
N THR A 207 9.35 1.86 -12.29
CA THR A 207 8.77 0.82 -13.13
C THR A 207 7.27 0.71 -12.86
N LEU A 208 6.46 0.78 -13.91
CA LEU A 208 5.03 0.45 -13.90
C LEU A 208 4.75 -0.49 -15.07
N GLN A 209 4.53 -1.77 -14.77
CA GLN A 209 4.37 -2.79 -15.81
C GLN A 209 3.21 -3.72 -15.47
N THR A 210 2.28 -3.90 -16.41
CA THR A 210 1.15 -4.82 -16.25
C THR A 210 1.25 -5.94 -17.27
N THR A 211 1.11 -7.18 -16.80
CA THR A 211 1.16 -8.39 -17.60
C THR A 211 -0.13 -9.18 -17.41
N ALA A 212 -0.73 -9.64 -18.51
CA ALA A 212 -1.82 -10.62 -18.46
C ALA A 212 -1.25 -11.99 -18.09
N LEU A 213 -1.87 -12.67 -17.12
CA LEU A 213 -1.44 -13.99 -16.64
C LEU A 213 -2.26 -15.10 -17.29
N SER A 214 -3.56 -14.87 -17.50
CA SER A 214 -4.52 -15.78 -18.15
C SER A 214 -5.83 -15.09 -18.46
#